data_AF-A0A815I0N2-F1
#
_entry.id   AF-A0A815I0N2-F1
#
_cell.length_a   1.000
_cell.length_b   1.000
_cell.length_c   1.000
_cell.angle_alpha   90.00
_cell.angle_beta   90.00
_cell.angle_gamma   90.00
#
_symmetry.space_group_name_H-M   'P 1'
#
loop_
_entity.id
_entity.type
_entity.pdbx_description
1 polymer ?
#
loop_
_entity_poly.entity_id
_entity_poly.type
_entity_poly.pdbx_seq_one_letter_code
_entity_poly.pdbx_strand_id
1 'polypeptide(L)'
;MGKALVDESHISLDCLSNALNDYIKQGQALIILDGLDEIPVSEQRSKIINLVENFVENYVQTSTGISVFDNPHMNRVFDDPFRLGGNQLIVTSRIVGYHAAPLDGQFAHYTIRPMDEEHMKDFVDYWFFNVHKQILETLELSMDNQGERHGEALKEELEKLENIGLRDVASNSCLMSFICTVSFQQAEDSSLPTQRILLYEQIVRSMLSLWSTKGTTIHIPKLTRILSDIATHIHQNSASGLIHEEKMKEVCVESLKVFLNKKVYTEEDIRAIEKQASEFVRIFREDVGILAARGESLYGFLHLTFQEYFTCLKLIDVDKLKQEKMATHSLCSEGKVQLIVQSLRRHMNNPRFRVPIALALEQDLSNSLLPLGAYIFIISANDLVNYPSDNVLCDALDQLMIAAGQYQWIFAWKRN
;
A
#
# COMPACT_ATOMS: atom_id res chain seq x y z
N MET A 1 29.03 -3.99 -17.55
CA MET A 1 30.39 -4.11 -16.97
C MET A 1 30.34 -4.32 -15.43
N GLY A 2 29.30 -4.98 -14.89
CA GLY A 2 29.05 -5.04 -13.43
C GLY A 2 29.18 -6.44 -12.80
N LYS A 3 29.97 -7.34 -13.40
CA LYS A 3 30.10 -8.74 -12.93
C LYS A 3 31.49 -9.10 -12.39
N ALA A 4 32.32 -8.09 -12.08
CA ALA A 4 33.73 -8.28 -11.70
C ALA A 4 34.03 -7.99 -10.21
N LEU A 5 33.03 -7.90 -9.34
CA LEU A 5 33.24 -7.58 -7.91
C LEU A 5 32.77 -8.66 -6.94
N VAL A 6 32.48 -9.88 -7.41
CA VAL A 6 32.13 -10.99 -6.51
C VAL A 6 33.16 -12.08 -6.67
N ASP A 7 34.36 -11.81 -6.17
CA ASP A 7 35.28 -12.86 -5.75
C ASP A 7 35.19 -12.92 -4.21
N GLU A 8 34.84 -14.10 -3.71
CA GLU A 8 34.47 -14.36 -2.31
C GLU A 8 35.66 -14.14 -1.36
N SER A 9 35.85 -12.91 -0.90
CA SER A 9 36.57 -12.60 0.33
C SER A 9 36.09 -11.24 0.85
N HIS A 10 35.75 -11.18 2.14
CA HIS A 10 35.17 -10.02 2.85
C HIS A 10 35.42 -8.64 2.22
N ILE A 11 34.49 -8.16 1.40
CA ILE A 11 34.45 -6.76 1.00
C ILE A 11 34.14 -5.98 2.28
N SER A 12 35.13 -5.28 2.84
CA SER A 12 34.88 -4.39 3.97
C SER A 12 33.91 -3.29 3.51
N LEU A 13 33.05 -2.84 4.42
CA LEU A 13 32.17 -1.68 4.19
C LEU A 13 32.98 -0.46 3.72
N ASP A 14 34.22 -0.32 4.18
CA ASP A 14 35.15 0.73 3.75
C ASP A 14 35.55 0.60 2.28
N CYS A 15 35.85 -0.60 1.79
CA CYS A 15 36.15 -0.82 0.37
C CYS A 15 34.95 -0.51 -0.52
N LEU A 16 33.75 -0.92 -0.12
CA LEU A 16 32.52 -0.61 -0.85
C LEU A 16 32.25 0.91 -0.86
N SER A 17 32.40 1.56 0.30
CA SER A 17 32.23 3.02 0.44
C SER A 17 33.22 3.79 -0.43
N ASN A 18 34.49 3.39 -0.45
CA ASN A 18 35.52 4.00 -1.29
C ASN A 18 35.21 3.83 -2.78
N ALA A 19 34.84 2.62 -3.21
CA ALA A 19 34.47 2.37 -4.60
C ALA A 19 33.26 3.21 -5.04
N LEU A 20 32.22 3.29 -4.22
CA LEU A 20 31.05 4.14 -4.49
C LEU A 20 31.43 5.62 -4.61
N ASN A 21 32.25 6.12 -3.67
CA ASN A 21 32.74 7.49 -3.70
C ASN A 21 33.55 7.79 -4.97
N ASP A 22 34.36 6.84 -5.44
CA ASP A 22 35.15 7.00 -6.66
C ASP A 22 34.25 7.09 -7.90
N TYR A 23 33.24 6.23 -8.04
CA TYR A 23 32.29 6.29 -9.15
C TYR A 23 31.48 7.60 -9.15
N ILE A 24 31.03 8.06 -7.98
CA ILE A 24 30.32 9.33 -7.85
C ILE A 24 31.24 10.50 -8.23
N LYS A 25 32.47 10.55 -7.71
CA LYS A 25 33.42 11.63 -8.05
C LYS A 25 33.80 11.64 -9.54
N GLN A 26 33.77 10.48 -10.19
CA GLN A 26 34.07 10.36 -11.61
C GLN A 26 32.87 10.66 -12.52
N GLY A 27 31.68 10.94 -11.96
CA GLY A 27 30.48 11.20 -12.76
C GLY A 27 29.95 9.95 -13.47
N GLN A 28 30.10 8.77 -12.86
CA GLN A 28 29.78 7.47 -13.45
C GLN A 28 28.67 6.72 -12.70
N ALA A 29 27.88 7.41 -11.87
CA ALA A 29 26.83 6.80 -11.07
C ALA A 29 25.42 7.15 -11.56
N LEU A 30 24.55 6.14 -11.61
CA LEU A 30 23.09 6.32 -11.61
C LEU A 30 22.59 6.07 -10.19
N ILE A 31 21.90 7.06 -9.63
CA ILE A 31 21.42 7.04 -8.25
C ILE A 31 19.89 7.05 -8.31
N ILE A 32 19.27 6.08 -7.64
CA ILE A 32 17.83 5.94 -7.56
C ILE A 32 17.44 6.04 -6.10
N LEU A 33 16.64 7.04 -5.77
CA LEU A 33 16.03 7.22 -4.46
C LEU A 33 14.55 6.87 -4.58
N ASP A 34 14.18 5.72 -4.04
CA ASP A 34 12.82 5.21 -4.09
C ASP A 34 12.03 5.64 -2.84
N GLY A 35 10.83 6.20 -3.02
CA GLY A 35 9.87 6.44 -1.93
C GLY A 35 10.19 7.63 -1.02
N LEU A 36 10.40 8.83 -1.56
CA LEU A 36 10.64 10.04 -0.73
C LEU A 36 9.47 10.34 0.25
N ASP A 37 8.24 9.93 -0.07
CA ASP A 37 7.06 10.10 0.80
C ASP A 37 7.04 9.21 2.05
N GLU A 38 7.92 8.21 2.13
CA GLU A 38 7.93 7.25 3.24
C GLU A 38 8.45 7.85 4.56
N ILE A 39 9.09 9.02 4.51
CA ILE A 39 9.62 9.72 5.68
C ILE A 39 8.47 10.42 6.45
N PRO A 40 8.11 9.98 7.67
CA PRO A 40 6.88 10.39 8.33
C PRO A 40 6.98 11.75 9.01
N VAL A 41 8.14 12.08 9.57
CA VAL A 41 8.35 13.30 10.34
C VAL A 41 8.76 14.43 9.40
N SER A 42 7.96 15.48 9.35
CA SER A 42 8.21 16.64 8.46
C SER A 42 9.63 17.19 8.62
N GLU A 43 10.12 17.35 9.85
CA GLU A 43 11.48 17.82 10.12
C GLU A 43 12.57 16.86 9.58
N GLN A 44 12.36 15.55 9.70
CA GLN A 44 13.29 14.56 9.12
C GLN A 44 13.23 14.56 7.60
N ARG A 45 12.05 14.75 7.02
CA ARG A 45 11.87 14.85 5.57
C ARG A 45 12.60 16.06 5.01
N SER A 46 12.46 17.24 5.63
CA SER A 46 13.21 18.43 5.25
C SER A 46 14.72 18.22 5.36
N LYS A 47 15.20 17.52 6.41
CA LYS A 47 16.63 17.16 6.53
C LYS A 47 17.09 16.26 5.37
N ILE A 48 16.31 15.25 5.01
CA ILE A 48 16.66 14.35 3.89
C ILE A 48 16.62 15.09 2.56
N ILE A 49 15.62 15.94 2.33
CA ILE A 49 15.54 16.80 1.14
C ILE A 49 16.78 17.67 1.04
N ASN A 50 17.15 18.38 2.10
CA ASN A 50 18.36 19.20 2.10
C ASN A 50 19.62 18.35 1.82
N LEU A 51 19.71 17.11 2.32
CA LEU A 51 20.83 16.22 2.02
C LEU A 51 20.85 15.82 0.53
N VAL A 52 19.69 15.52 -0.05
CA VAL A 52 19.55 15.19 -1.47
C VAL A 52 19.92 16.40 -2.33
N GLU A 53 19.45 17.59 -1.98
CA GLU A 53 19.74 18.83 -2.70
C GLU A 53 21.22 19.17 -2.65
N ASN A 54 21.83 19.14 -1.46
CA ASN A 54 23.28 19.33 -1.31
C ASN A 54 24.06 18.27 -2.11
N PHE A 55 23.60 17.02 -2.13
CA PHE A 55 24.24 15.99 -2.93
C PHE A 55 24.16 16.30 -4.42
N VAL A 56 22.98 16.70 -4.92
CA VAL A 56 22.77 17.06 -6.32
C VAL A 56 23.60 18.28 -6.71
N GLU A 57 23.65 19.30 -5.85
CA GLU A 57 24.43 20.51 -6.08
C GLU A 57 25.90 20.20 -6.29
N ASN A 58 26.46 19.30 -5.47
CA ASN A 58 27.89 19.00 -5.46
C ASN A 58 28.32 17.88 -6.42
N TYR A 59 27.44 16.94 -6.74
CA TYR A 59 27.81 15.70 -7.44
C TYR A 59 26.98 15.41 -8.69
N VAL A 60 25.84 16.05 -8.91
CA VAL A 60 24.99 15.84 -10.08
C VAL A 60 25.03 17.09 -10.95
N GLN A 61 26.13 17.21 -11.69
CA GLN A 61 26.43 18.36 -12.55
C GLN A 61 26.66 17.89 -13.98
N THR A 62 26.42 18.79 -14.93
CA THR A 62 26.80 18.59 -16.33
C THR A 62 28.32 18.49 -16.47
N SER A 63 28.80 18.05 -17.64
CA SER A 63 30.25 18.07 -17.96
C SER A 63 30.88 19.47 -17.91
N THR A 64 30.06 20.53 -17.92
CA THR A 64 30.47 21.93 -17.77
C THR A 64 30.32 22.47 -16.34
N GLY A 65 29.98 21.62 -15.37
CA GLY A 65 29.86 21.96 -13.96
C GLY A 65 28.56 22.66 -13.57
N ILE A 66 27.51 22.57 -14.41
CA ILE A 66 26.22 23.20 -14.13
C ILE A 66 25.34 22.22 -13.33
N SER A 67 24.81 22.67 -12.21
CA SER A 67 23.82 21.96 -11.40
C SER A 67 22.39 22.43 -11.69
N VAL A 68 21.39 21.62 -11.30
CA VAL A 68 19.97 21.97 -11.41
C VAL A 68 19.58 23.22 -10.62
N PHE A 69 20.38 23.62 -9.62
CA PHE A 69 20.18 24.81 -8.78
C PHE A 69 20.77 26.11 -9.38
N ASP A 70 21.62 26.02 -10.41
CA ASP A 70 22.20 27.21 -11.03
C ASP A 70 21.16 28.06 -11.79
N ASN A 71 21.54 29.27 -12.22
CA ASN A 71 20.62 30.31 -12.71
C ASN A 71 19.62 29.82 -13.80
N PRO A 72 18.30 30.04 -13.64
CA PRO A 72 17.25 29.60 -14.57
C PRO A 72 17.25 30.29 -15.93
N HIS A 73 18.00 31.38 -16.12
CA HIS A 73 18.09 32.07 -17.42
C HIS A 73 19.11 31.48 -18.39
N MET A 74 19.84 30.43 -17.98
CA MET A 74 20.61 29.62 -18.92
C MET A 74 19.63 28.80 -19.77
N ASN A 75 19.70 28.93 -21.09
CA ASN A 75 19.02 28.00 -22.01
C ASN A 75 19.60 26.60 -21.77
N ARG A 76 19.01 25.86 -20.83
CA ARG A 76 19.32 24.47 -20.57
C ARG A 76 18.66 23.67 -21.66
N VAL A 77 19.46 23.20 -22.61
CA VAL A 77 19.08 21.97 -23.29
C VAL A 77 19.01 20.94 -22.17
N PHE A 78 17.85 20.32 -21.94
CA PHE A 78 17.77 19.20 -21.02
C PHE A 78 18.73 18.14 -21.56
N ASP A 79 19.89 18.04 -20.92
CA ASP A 79 20.99 17.23 -21.40
C ASP A 79 20.56 15.78 -21.39
N ASP A 80 20.71 15.09 -22.54
CA ASP A 80 20.46 13.65 -22.65
C ASP A 80 21.50 12.94 -21.77
N PRO A 81 21.10 12.37 -20.62
CA PRO A 81 22.04 11.83 -19.65
C PRO A 81 22.89 10.69 -20.22
N PHE A 82 22.40 10.02 -21.27
CA PHE A 82 23.10 8.96 -21.99
C PHE A 82 24.25 9.49 -22.86
N ARG A 83 24.19 10.75 -23.32
CA ARG A 83 25.14 11.30 -24.31
C ARG A 83 26.33 12.02 -23.69
N LEU A 84 26.12 12.71 -22.58
CA LEU A 84 27.13 13.62 -22.01
C LEU A 84 27.86 13.06 -20.79
N GLY A 85 27.36 11.95 -20.23
CA GLY A 85 27.89 11.38 -18.98
C GLY A 85 27.57 12.26 -17.77
N GLY A 86 28.25 12.02 -16.65
CA GLY A 86 27.93 12.65 -15.38
C GLY A 86 26.98 11.79 -14.54
N ASN A 87 26.89 12.11 -13.25
CA ASN A 87 25.98 11.39 -12.38
C ASN A 87 24.52 11.70 -12.73
N GLN A 88 23.66 10.72 -12.54
CA GLN A 88 22.22 10.83 -12.76
C GLN A 88 21.48 10.55 -11.46
N LEU A 89 20.39 11.28 -11.24
CA LEU A 89 19.50 11.07 -10.11
C LEU A 89 18.07 10.83 -10.59
N ILE A 90 17.47 9.75 -10.13
CA ILE A 90 16.04 9.48 -10.22
C ILE A 90 15.48 9.45 -8.81
N VAL A 91 14.43 10.23 -8.56
CA VAL A 91 13.71 10.21 -7.27
C VAL A 91 12.27 9.81 -7.55
N THR A 92 11.76 8.84 -6.81
CA THR A 92 10.35 8.46 -6.85
C THR A 92 9.66 8.92 -5.56
N SER A 93 8.37 9.23 -5.68
CA SER A 93 7.52 9.60 -4.56
C SER A 93 6.06 9.47 -4.97
N ARG A 94 5.18 9.24 -4.01
CA ARG A 94 3.75 9.55 -4.21
C ARG A 94 3.56 11.04 -4.42
N ILE A 95 2.61 11.39 -5.31
CA ILE A 95 2.26 12.76 -5.69
C ILE A 95 2.03 13.65 -4.46
N VAL A 96 1.16 13.21 -3.56
CA VAL A 96 0.75 13.99 -2.37
C VAL A 96 1.92 14.16 -1.38
N GLY A 97 2.69 13.11 -1.17
CA GLY A 97 3.84 13.14 -0.28
C GLY A 97 4.94 14.07 -0.79
N TYR A 98 5.14 14.11 -2.11
CA TYR A 98 6.08 15.00 -2.77
C TYR A 98 5.72 16.46 -2.57
N HIS A 99 4.45 16.85 -2.80
CA HIS A 99 4.02 18.24 -2.66
C HIS A 99 4.08 18.79 -1.23
N ALA A 100 4.13 17.92 -0.22
CA ALA A 100 4.27 18.35 1.17
C ALA A 100 5.69 18.89 1.49
N ALA A 101 6.70 18.43 0.76
CA ALA A 101 8.07 18.93 0.81
C ALA A 101 8.77 18.56 -0.50
N PRO A 102 8.63 19.37 -1.57
CA PRO A 102 9.23 19.09 -2.86
C PRO A 102 10.75 19.32 -2.81
N LEU A 103 11.48 18.71 -3.75
CA LEU A 103 12.85 19.12 -4.03
C LEU A 103 12.83 20.50 -4.70
N ASP A 104 13.66 21.41 -4.19
CA ASP A 104 13.90 22.72 -4.80
C ASP A 104 14.76 22.56 -6.06
N GLY A 105 14.75 23.54 -6.96
CA GLY A 105 15.54 23.51 -8.20
C GLY A 105 14.79 23.01 -9.44
N GLN A 106 15.49 23.00 -10.57
CA GLN A 106 14.88 22.81 -11.90
C GLN A 106 14.88 21.34 -12.33
N PHE A 107 14.37 20.46 -11.47
CA PHE A 107 14.21 19.04 -11.80
C PHE A 107 13.14 18.83 -12.87
N ALA A 108 13.32 17.79 -13.70
CA ALA A 108 12.28 17.33 -14.61
C ALA A 108 11.27 16.48 -13.82
N HIS A 109 10.00 16.86 -13.86
CA HIS A 109 8.92 16.12 -13.20
C HIS A 109 8.15 15.27 -14.19
N TYR A 110 8.00 13.99 -13.85
CA TYR A 110 7.21 13.02 -14.62
C TYR A 110 6.18 12.36 -13.70
N THR A 111 5.00 12.09 -14.25
CA THR A 111 3.93 11.38 -13.56
C THR A 111 3.69 10.04 -14.23
N ILE A 112 3.79 8.96 -13.47
CA ILE A 112 3.35 7.63 -13.94
C ILE A 112 1.83 7.67 -14.04
N ARG A 113 1.31 7.56 -15.26
CA ARG A 113 -0.12 7.55 -15.53
C ARG A 113 -0.70 6.16 -15.28
N PRO A 114 -2.00 6.06 -14.94
CA PRO A 114 -2.71 4.79 -14.99
C PRO A 114 -2.57 4.15 -16.38
N MET A 115 -2.55 2.82 -16.42
CA MET A 115 -2.56 2.07 -17.67
C MET A 115 -3.86 2.37 -18.42
N ASP A 116 -3.74 2.60 -19.72
CA ASP A 116 -4.89 2.64 -20.61
C ASP A 116 -5.32 1.22 -21.01
N GLU A 117 -6.37 1.12 -21.82
CA GLU A 117 -6.95 -0.16 -22.24
C GLU A 117 -5.95 -1.05 -23.00
N GLU A 118 -5.09 -0.46 -23.82
CA GLU A 118 -4.08 -1.21 -24.59
C GLU A 118 -3.03 -1.80 -23.65
N HIS A 119 -2.46 -0.97 -22.76
CA HIS A 119 -1.48 -1.43 -21.78
C HIS A 119 -2.08 -2.42 -20.76
N MET A 120 -3.37 -2.31 -20.44
CA MET A 120 -4.06 -3.31 -19.61
C MET A 120 -4.11 -4.67 -20.29
N LYS A 121 -4.45 -4.71 -21.59
CA LYS A 121 -4.49 -5.97 -22.37
C LYS A 121 -3.12 -6.60 -22.48
N ASP A 122 -2.10 -5.79 -22.82
CA ASP A 122 -0.71 -6.23 -22.86
C ASP A 122 -0.29 -6.80 -21.50
N PHE A 123 -0.61 -6.13 -20.40
CA PHE A 123 -0.29 -6.62 -19.06
C PHE A 123 -0.90 -7.99 -18.79
N VAL A 124 -2.19 -8.18 -19.12
CA VAL A 124 -2.88 -9.46 -18.95
C VAL A 124 -2.19 -10.55 -19.74
N ASP A 125 -1.89 -10.30 -21.02
CA ASP A 125 -1.22 -11.25 -21.89
C ASP A 125 0.17 -11.64 -21.36
N TYR A 126 0.98 -10.65 -20.97
CA TYR A 126 2.29 -10.90 -20.38
C TYR A 126 2.21 -11.66 -19.05
N TRP A 127 1.28 -11.30 -18.18
CA TRP A 127 1.15 -11.93 -16.87
C TRP A 127 0.75 -13.40 -17.02
N PHE A 128 -0.32 -13.70 -17.77
CA PHE A 128 -0.79 -15.07 -17.91
C PHE A 128 0.18 -15.94 -18.69
N PHE A 129 0.85 -15.40 -19.72
CA PHE A 129 1.90 -16.13 -20.43
C PHE A 129 3.04 -16.53 -19.48
N ASN A 130 3.59 -15.58 -18.70
CA ASN A 130 4.75 -15.84 -17.87
C ASN A 130 4.42 -16.65 -16.61
N VAL A 131 3.32 -16.37 -15.92
CA VAL A 131 2.93 -17.10 -14.70
C VAL A 131 2.52 -18.53 -15.03
N HIS A 132 1.72 -18.73 -16.09
CA HIS A 132 1.35 -20.08 -16.52
C HIS A 132 2.58 -20.89 -16.96
N LYS A 133 3.50 -20.27 -17.72
CA LYS A 133 4.77 -20.89 -18.08
C LYS A 133 5.58 -21.31 -16.85
N GLN A 134 5.71 -20.43 -15.85
CA GLN A 134 6.45 -20.73 -14.63
C GLN A 134 5.82 -21.89 -13.83
N ILE A 135 4.48 -21.96 -13.77
CA ILE A 135 3.76 -23.08 -13.11
C ILE A 135 4.02 -24.40 -13.84
N LEU A 136 3.89 -24.42 -15.17
CA LEU A 136 4.14 -25.61 -15.98
C LEU A 136 5.59 -26.11 -15.85
N GLU A 137 6.56 -25.20 -15.90
CA GLU A 137 7.97 -25.52 -15.69
C GLU A 137 8.23 -26.09 -14.29
N THR A 138 7.63 -25.50 -13.25
CA THR A 138 7.80 -25.94 -11.86
C THR A 138 7.19 -27.32 -11.60
N LEU A 139 6.09 -27.65 -12.27
CA LEU A 139 5.36 -28.91 -12.11
C LEU A 139 5.75 -29.97 -13.16
N GLU A 140 6.70 -29.68 -14.05
CA GLU A 140 7.12 -30.53 -15.17
C GLU A 140 5.95 -31.01 -16.05
N LEU A 141 4.94 -30.15 -16.24
CA LEU A 141 3.72 -30.49 -16.99
C LEU A 141 3.83 -30.02 -18.45
N SER A 142 3.47 -30.91 -19.39
CA SER A 142 3.23 -30.57 -20.80
C SER A 142 1.73 -30.52 -21.06
N MET A 143 1.10 -29.39 -20.76
CA MET A 143 -0.34 -29.18 -20.97
C MET A 143 -0.62 -28.03 -21.94
N ASP A 144 -1.85 -28.02 -22.46
CA ASP A 144 -2.38 -27.00 -23.38
C ASP A 144 -2.37 -25.59 -22.75
N ASN A 145 -2.39 -24.54 -23.56
CA ASN A 145 -2.13 -23.15 -23.16
C ASN A 145 -3.28 -22.51 -22.34
N GLN A 146 -3.64 -23.07 -21.18
CA GLN A 146 -4.75 -22.56 -20.34
C GLN A 146 -4.54 -21.10 -19.92
N GLY A 147 -3.29 -20.64 -19.80
CA GLY A 147 -2.97 -19.24 -19.54
C GLY A 147 -3.58 -18.26 -20.53
N GLU A 148 -3.55 -18.58 -21.84
CA GLU A 148 -4.16 -17.73 -22.87
C GLU A 148 -5.68 -17.66 -22.73
N ARG A 149 -6.33 -18.80 -22.43
CA ARG A 149 -7.78 -18.84 -22.19
C ARG A 149 -8.20 -17.99 -20.98
N HIS A 150 -7.46 -18.09 -19.88
CA HIS A 150 -7.72 -17.26 -18.70
C HIS A 150 -7.47 -15.77 -18.98
N GLY A 151 -6.42 -15.45 -19.76
CA GLY A 151 -6.13 -14.08 -20.20
C GLY A 151 -7.25 -13.49 -21.05
N GLU A 152 -7.73 -14.23 -22.05
CA GLU A 152 -8.86 -13.81 -22.90
C GLU A 152 -10.13 -13.57 -22.07
N ALA A 153 -10.48 -14.49 -21.17
CA ALA A 153 -11.65 -14.33 -20.31
C ALA A 153 -11.58 -13.05 -19.45
N LEU A 154 -10.40 -12.73 -18.89
CA LEU A 154 -10.21 -11.49 -18.14
C LEU A 154 -10.31 -10.25 -19.03
N LYS A 155 -9.75 -10.29 -20.24
CA LYS A 155 -9.87 -9.19 -21.21
C LYS A 155 -11.32 -8.94 -21.59
N GLU A 156 -12.10 -9.99 -21.86
CA GLU A 156 -13.55 -9.89 -22.13
C GLU A 156 -14.29 -9.25 -20.95
N GLU A 157 -13.98 -9.63 -19.72
CA GLU A 157 -14.58 -9.05 -18.51
C GLU A 157 -14.26 -7.55 -18.38
N LEU A 158 -13.02 -7.14 -18.69
CA LEU A 158 -12.60 -5.74 -18.69
C LEU A 158 -13.29 -4.91 -19.79
N GLU A 159 -13.66 -5.51 -20.91
CA GLU A 159 -14.33 -4.83 -22.03
C GLU A 159 -15.83 -4.59 -21.78
N LYS A 160 -16.48 -5.35 -20.88
CA LYS A 160 -17.92 -5.19 -20.58
C LYS A 160 -18.24 -3.78 -20.10
N LEU A 161 -19.21 -3.12 -20.74
CA LEU A 161 -19.55 -1.72 -20.43
C LEU A 161 -19.95 -1.49 -18.97
N GLU A 162 -20.59 -2.47 -18.33
CA GLU A 162 -21.01 -2.43 -16.93
C GLU A 162 -19.84 -2.52 -15.92
N ASN A 163 -18.66 -2.96 -16.35
CA ASN A 163 -17.49 -3.18 -15.50
C ASN A 163 -16.55 -1.96 -15.41
N ILE A 164 -17.11 -0.75 -15.36
CA ILE A 164 -16.33 0.49 -15.23
C ILE A 164 -15.45 0.46 -13.96
N GLY A 165 -16.02 0.07 -12.82
CA GLY A 165 -15.27 -0.03 -11.56
C GLY A 165 -14.11 -1.02 -11.63
N LEU A 166 -14.29 -2.16 -12.31
CA LEU A 166 -13.20 -3.11 -12.53
C LEU A 166 -12.08 -2.49 -13.37
N ARG A 167 -12.41 -1.80 -14.47
CA ARG A 167 -11.42 -1.08 -15.30
C ARG A 167 -10.68 0.00 -14.51
N ASP A 168 -11.38 0.76 -13.68
CA ASP A 168 -10.77 1.82 -12.85
C ASP A 168 -9.76 1.23 -11.86
N VAL A 169 -10.09 0.08 -11.25
CA VAL A 169 -9.17 -0.67 -10.39
C VAL A 169 -7.99 -1.21 -11.21
N ALA A 170 -8.26 -1.85 -12.34
CA ALA A 170 -7.29 -2.51 -13.20
C ALA A 170 -6.29 -1.55 -13.88
N SER A 171 -6.65 -0.27 -14.03
CA SER A 171 -5.75 0.77 -14.54
C SER A 171 -4.49 0.97 -13.68
N ASN A 172 -4.51 0.50 -12.42
CA ASN A 172 -3.33 0.45 -11.57
C ASN A 172 -2.60 -0.89 -11.75
N SER A 173 -1.34 -0.86 -12.19
CA SER A 173 -0.56 -2.07 -12.50
C SER A 173 -0.41 -3.05 -11.35
N CYS A 174 -0.29 -2.56 -10.11
CA CYS A 174 -0.27 -3.43 -8.94
C CYS A 174 -1.62 -4.14 -8.76
N LEU A 175 -2.72 -3.42 -8.90
CA LEU A 175 -4.07 -3.97 -8.78
C LEU A 175 -4.41 -4.91 -9.93
N MET A 176 -3.90 -4.65 -11.13
CA MET A 176 -4.01 -5.58 -12.25
C MET A 176 -3.36 -6.92 -11.92
N SER A 177 -2.15 -6.94 -11.37
CA SER A 177 -1.47 -8.20 -10.98
C SER A 177 -2.29 -9.03 -9.97
N PHE A 178 -3.00 -8.33 -9.10
CA PHE A 178 -3.92 -8.86 -8.10
C PHE A 178 -5.20 -9.42 -8.75
N ILE A 179 -5.79 -8.69 -9.69
CA ILE A 179 -6.92 -9.15 -10.49
C ILE A 179 -6.54 -10.40 -11.28
N CYS A 180 -5.38 -10.42 -11.95
CA CYS A 180 -4.89 -11.60 -12.67
C CYS A 180 -4.74 -12.81 -11.73
N THR A 181 -4.17 -12.59 -10.54
CA THR A 181 -4.03 -13.65 -9.53
C THR A 181 -5.38 -14.20 -9.08
N VAL A 182 -6.35 -13.32 -8.83
CA VAL A 182 -7.71 -13.70 -8.42
C VAL A 182 -8.44 -14.43 -9.55
N SER A 183 -8.39 -13.89 -10.76
CA SER A 183 -8.98 -14.48 -11.97
C SER A 183 -8.42 -15.88 -12.26
N PHE A 184 -7.11 -16.08 -12.05
CA PHE A 184 -6.49 -17.40 -12.20
C PHE A 184 -6.96 -18.42 -11.15
N GLN A 185 -7.32 -17.98 -9.94
CA GLN A 185 -7.73 -18.85 -8.84
C GLN A 185 -9.23 -19.17 -8.82
N GLN A 186 -10.06 -18.35 -9.46
CA GLN A 186 -11.52 -18.50 -9.44
C GLN A 186 -12.02 -19.39 -10.58
N ALA A 187 -13.22 -19.96 -10.38
CA ALA A 187 -13.97 -20.59 -11.46
C ALA A 187 -14.49 -19.51 -12.43
N GLU A 188 -14.62 -19.87 -13.72
CA GLU A 188 -14.98 -18.96 -14.83
C GLU A 188 -16.24 -18.11 -14.58
N ASP A 189 -17.19 -18.58 -13.77
CA ASP A 189 -18.47 -17.88 -13.48
C ASP A 189 -18.42 -16.93 -12.26
N SER A 190 -17.25 -16.69 -11.65
CA SER A 190 -17.14 -15.83 -10.46
C SER A 190 -16.98 -14.37 -10.86
N SER A 191 -17.79 -13.47 -10.30
CA SER A 191 -17.65 -12.03 -10.56
C SER A 191 -16.38 -11.46 -9.93
N LEU A 192 -15.62 -10.66 -10.69
CA LEU A 192 -14.44 -9.97 -10.19
C LEU A 192 -14.82 -8.76 -9.31
N PRO A 193 -14.02 -8.44 -8.28
CA PRO A 193 -14.24 -7.25 -7.47
C PRO A 193 -14.12 -5.96 -8.29
N THR A 194 -15.15 -5.12 -8.22
CA THR A 194 -15.19 -3.80 -8.90
C THR A 194 -14.71 -2.64 -8.02
N GLN A 195 -14.35 -2.93 -6.76
CA GLN A 195 -13.83 -1.97 -5.79
C GLN A 195 -12.47 -2.45 -5.26
N ARG A 196 -11.56 -1.51 -5.01
CA ARG A 196 -10.19 -1.82 -4.54
C ARG A 196 -10.21 -2.59 -3.23
N ILE A 197 -11.06 -2.18 -2.31
CA ILE A 197 -11.13 -2.81 -0.99
C ILE A 197 -11.64 -4.24 -1.03
N LEU A 198 -12.58 -4.55 -1.92
CA LEU A 198 -13.10 -5.90 -2.12
C LEU A 198 -12.03 -6.80 -2.76
N LEU A 199 -11.23 -6.26 -3.68
CA LEU A 199 -10.08 -6.97 -4.26
C LEU A 199 -9.04 -7.33 -3.18
N TYR A 200 -8.70 -6.38 -2.31
CA TYR A 200 -7.78 -6.64 -1.20
C TYR A 200 -8.33 -7.67 -0.22
N GLU A 201 -9.60 -7.56 0.15
CA GLU A 201 -10.25 -8.52 1.04
C GLU A 201 -10.17 -9.92 0.46
N GLN A 202 -10.47 -10.09 -0.82
CA GLN A 202 -10.43 -11.39 -1.47
C GLN A 202 -9.02 -11.99 -1.48
N ILE A 203 -8.01 -11.19 -1.83
CA ILE A 203 -6.61 -11.65 -1.87
C ILE A 203 -6.11 -12.01 -0.48
N VAL A 204 -6.39 -11.16 0.50
CA VAL A 204 -6.02 -11.41 1.89
C VAL A 204 -6.70 -12.68 2.41
N ARG A 205 -7.99 -12.90 2.10
CA ARG A 205 -8.68 -14.14 2.47
C ARG A 205 -8.04 -15.38 1.84
N SER A 206 -7.68 -15.31 0.55
CA SER A 206 -6.95 -16.40 -0.13
C SER A 206 -5.59 -16.66 0.51
N MET A 207 -4.83 -15.60 0.83
CA MET A 207 -3.52 -15.75 1.49
C MET A 207 -3.64 -16.33 2.91
N LEU A 208 -4.61 -15.86 3.72
CA LEU A 208 -4.81 -16.35 5.09
C LEU A 208 -5.38 -17.76 5.14
N SER A 209 -6.14 -18.20 4.12
CA SER A 209 -6.64 -19.57 4.04
C SER A 209 -5.50 -20.57 3.78
N LEU A 210 -4.50 -20.19 2.98
CA LEU A 210 -3.27 -20.99 2.79
C LEU A 210 -2.47 -21.18 4.08
N TRP A 211 -2.55 -20.25 5.03
CA TRP A 211 -1.89 -20.45 6.32
C TRP A 211 -2.66 -21.42 7.21
N SER A 212 -3.98 -21.42 7.12
CA SER A 212 -4.85 -22.37 7.82
C SER A 212 -4.52 -23.81 7.39
N THR A 213 -4.21 -24.04 6.11
CA THR A 213 -3.81 -25.38 5.61
C THR A 213 -2.40 -25.79 6.02
N LYS A 214 -1.54 -24.85 6.39
CA LYS A 214 -0.18 -25.08 6.91
C LYS A 214 -0.11 -25.35 8.43
N GLY A 215 -1.26 -25.58 9.06
CA GLY A 215 -1.33 -26.12 10.43
C GLY A 215 -1.31 -25.07 11.54
N THR A 216 -1.64 -23.81 11.25
CA THR A 216 -1.88 -22.82 12.31
C THR A 216 -3.16 -23.12 13.09
N THR A 217 -3.09 -22.98 14.41
CA THR A 217 -4.26 -23.03 15.31
C THR A 217 -4.99 -21.70 15.40
N ILE A 218 -4.43 -20.63 14.79
CA ILE A 218 -4.99 -19.29 14.85
C ILE A 218 -6.01 -19.10 13.74
N HIS A 219 -7.28 -18.92 14.11
CA HIS A 219 -8.36 -18.65 13.15
C HIS A 219 -8.19 -17.30 12.43
N ILE A 220 -8.68 -17.24 11.19
CA ILE A 220 -8.60 -16.05 10.30
C ILE A 220 -8.98 -14.73 11.00
N PRO A 221 -10.10 -14.61 11.75
CA PRO A 221 -10.44 -13.33 12.40
C PRO A 221 -9.38 -12.83 13.38
N LYS A 222 -8.70 -13.73 14.09
CA LYS A 222 -7.58 -13.38 14.97
C LYS A 222 -6.37 -12.94 14.16
N LEU A 223 -6.04 -13.66 13.09
CA LEU A 223 -4.94 -13.28 12.17
C LEU A 223 -5.15 -11.90 11.59
N THR A 224 -6.35 -11.62 11.06
CA THR A 224 -6.72 -10.30 10.54
C THR A 224 -6.54 -9.22 11.60
N ARG A 225 -7.03 -9.45 12.83
CA ARG A 225 -6.92 -8.48 13.93
C ARG A 225 -5.46 -8.19 14.32
N ILE A 226 -4.63 -9.23 14.40
CA ILE A 226 -3.19 -9.10 14.71
C ILE A 226 -2.49 -8.35 13.58
N LEU A 227 -2.73 -8.71 12.33
CA LEU A 227 -2.16 -8.04 11.16
C LEU A 227 -2.57 -6.56 11.08
N SER A 228 -3.82 -6.24 11.42
CA SER A 228 -4.28 -4.85 11.56
C SER A 228 -3.55 -4.07 12.64
N ASP A 229 -3.24 -4.69 13.78
CA ASP A 229 -2.44 -4.04 14.83
C ASP A 229 -0.98 -3.83 14.39
N ILE A 230 -0.36 -4.83 13.77
CA ILE A 230 1.01 -4.73 13.25
C ILE A 230 1.08 -3.66 12.15
N ALA A 231 0.17 -3.70 11.17
CA ALA A 231 0.10 -2.74 10.09
C ALA A 231 0.00 -1.31 10.60
N THR A 232 -0.92 -1.08 11.54
CA THR A 232 -1.12 0.24 12.14
C THR A 232 0.12 0.68 12.94
N HIS A 233 0.75 -0.23 13.68
CA HIS A 233 1.98 0.06 14.41
C HIS A 233 3.10 0.50 13.47
N ILE A 234 3.35 -0.26 12.39
CA ILE A 234 4.35 0.07 11.37
C ILE A 234 4.00 1.40 10.71
N HIS A 235 2.74 1.59 10.33
CA HIS A 235 2.29 2.77 9.60
C HIS A 235 2.43 4.06 10.42
N GLN A 236 2.22 3.96 11.74
CA GLN A 236 2.37 5.08 12.67
C GLN A 236 3.83 5.38 13.03
N ASN A 237 4.63 4.34 13.28
CA ASN A 237 5.90 4.48 14.00
C ASN A 237 7.14 4.16 13.17
N SER A 238 7.00 3.58 11.97
CA SER A 238 8.13 3.12 11.17
C SER A 238 8.21 3.85 9.83
N ALA A 239 9.27 4.64 9.64
CA ALA A 239 9.55 5.30 8.37
C ALA A 239 9.85 4.28 7.27
N SER A 240 10.68 3.28 7.57
CA SER A 240 11.13 2.24 6.63
C SER A 240 10.08 1.17 6.31
N GLY A 241 8.89 1.23 6.93
CA GLY A 241 7.87 0.18 6.79
C GLY A 241 8.24 -1.15 7.45
N LEU A 242 9.25 -1.15 8.33
CA LEU A 242 9.76 -2.35 9.00
C LEU A 242 9.41 -2.39 10.50
N ILE A 243 9.33 -3.59 11.04
CA ILE A 243 9.18 -3.89 12.46
C ILE A 243 10.21 -4.94 12.89
N HIS A 244 10.81 -4.75 14.06
CA HIS A 244 11.66 -5.76 14.68
C HIS A 244 10.81 -6.92 15.21
N GLU A 245 11.31 -8.15 15.11
CA GLU A 245 10.58 -9.37 15.50
C GLU A 245 10.07 -9.32 16.94
N GLU A 246 10.91 -8.87 17.87
CA GLU A 246 10.55 -8.71 19.28
C GLU A 246 9.35 -7.76 19.43
N LYS A 247 9.39 -6.61 18.74
CA LYS A 247 8.29 -5.65 18.77
C LYS A 247 7.03 -6.19 18.12
N MET A 248 7.17 -6.93 17.03
CA MET A 248 6.06 -7.62 16.37
C MET A 248 5.39 -8.61 17.33
N LYS A 249 6.18 -9.39 18.06
CA LYS A 249 5.68 -10.33 19.07
C LYS A 249 4.94 -9.62 20.20
N GLU A 250 5.44 -8.49 20.70
CA GLU A 250 4.74 -7.66 21.69
C GLU A 250 3.37 -7.21 21.16
N VAL A 251 3.31 -6.69 19.92
CA VAL A 251 2.06 -6.25 19.30
C VAL A 251 1.08 -7.42 19.13
N CYS A 252 1.57 -8.62 18.76
CA CYS A 252 0.75 -9.84 18.74
C CYS A 252 0.17 -10.18 20.11
N VAL A 253 0.98 -10.15 21.17
CA VAL A 253 0.55 -10.47 22.53
C VAL A 253 -0.56 -9.51 22.97
N GLU A 254 -0.38 -8.21 22.76
CA GLU A 254 -1.40 -7.20 23.09
C GLU A 254 -2.67 -7.37 22.26
N SER A 255 -2.54 -7.72 20.97
CA SER A 255 -3.70 -8.01 20.13
C SER A 255 -4.49 -9.24 20.62
N LEU A 256 -3.79 -10.30 21.01
CA LEU A 256 -4.38 -11.55 21.49
C LEU A 256 -5.07 -11.40 22.85
N LYS A 257 -4.55 -10.54 23.72
CA LYS A 257 -5.15 -10.22 25.04
C LYS A 257 -6.59 -9.72 24.93
N VAL A 258 -6.93 -9.00 23.84
CA VAL A 258 -8.28 -8.49 23.59
C VAL A 258 -9.30 -9.62 23.45
N PHE A 259 -8.92 -10.76 22.85
CA PHE A 259 -9.83 -11.89 22.63
C PHE A 259 -10.20 -12.64 23.91
N LEU A 260 -9.36 -12.59 24.94
CA LEU A 260 -9.70 -13.16 26.24
C LEU A 260 -10.70 -12.27 27.01
N ASN A 261 -10.72 -10.96 26.73
CA ASN A 261 -11.62 -9.99 27.35
C ASN A 261 -11.63 -10.07 28.90
N LYS A 262 -10.48 -10.32 29.51
CA LYS A 262 -10.29 -10.42 30.96
C LYS A 262 -9.59 -9.16 31.49
N LYS A 263 -10.00 -8.70 32.68
CA LYS A 263 -9.32 -7.59 33.40
C LYS A 263 -8.02 -8.04 34.07
N VAL A 264 -7.91 -9.32 34.43
CA VAL A 264 -6.75 -9.93 35.07
C VAL A 264 -6.46 -11.23 34.34
N TYR A 265 -5.21 -11.43 33.95
CA TYR A 265 -4.73 -12.62 33.26
C TYR A 265 -4.04 -13.55 34.25
N THR A 266 -4.37 -14.84 34.22
CA THR A 266 -3.61 -15.84 34.97
C THR A 266 -2.27 -16.11 34.28
N GLU A 267 -1.33 -16.74 34.97
CA GLU A 267 -0.08 -17.16 34.30
C GLU A 267 -0.34 -18.13 33.14
N GLU A 268 -1.39 -18.95 33.22
CA GLU A 268 -1.78 -19.88 32.16
C GLU A 268 -2.33 -19.15 30.95
N ASP A 269 -3.12 -18.09 31.16
CA ASP A 269 -3.58 -17.20 30.09
C ASP A 269 -2.38 -16.57 29.36
N ILE A 270 -1.40 -16.06 30.11
CA ILE A 270 -0.19 -15.44 29.55
C ILE A 270 0.61 -16.45 28.73
N ARG A 271 0.89 -17.63 29.30
CA ARG A 271 1.60 -18.71 28.58
C ARG A 271 0.90 -19.12 27.29
N ALA A 272 -0.43 -19.21 27.31
CA ALA A 272 -1.20 -19.53 26.11
C ALA A 272 -1.13 -18.43 25.03
N ILE A 273 -1.19 -17.16 25.43
CA ILE A 273 -1.03 -16.01 24.53
C ILE A 273 0.38 -15.99 23.92
N GLU A 274 1.42 -16.12 24.74
CA GLU A 274 2.81 -16.12 24.28
C GLU A 274 3.10 -17.26 23.31
N LYS A 275 2.51 -18.43 23.55
CA LYS A 275 2.58 -19.57 22.63
C LYS A 275 1.94 -19.23 21.28
N GLN A 276 0.73 -18.67 21.27
CA GLN A 276 0.06 -18.24 20.03
C GLN A 276 0.82 -17.12 19.31
N ALA A 277 1.37 -16.15 20.05
CA ALA A 277 2.20 -15.09 19.45
C ALA A 277 3.48 -15.66 18.82
N SER A 278 4.11 -16.64 19.46
CA SER A 278 5.29 -17.31 18.91
C SER A 278 4.95 -18.17 17.69
N GLU A 279 3.79 -18.83 17.70
CA GLU A 279 3.26 -19.54 16.53
C GLU A 279 2.99 -18.58 15.36
N PHE A 280 2.39 -17.42 15.63
CA PHE A 280 2.20 -16.36 14.65
C PHE A 280 3.54 -15.95 14.03
N VAL A 281 4.52 -15.54 14.83
CA VAL A 281 5.84 -15.11 14.34
C VAL A 281 6.52 -16.20 13.50
N ARG A 282 6.42 -17.47 13.94
CA ARG A 282 6.97 -18.62 13.20
C ARG A 282 6.36 -18.74 11.80
N ILE A 283 5.04 -18.64 11.68
CA ILE A 283 4.36 -18.72 10.37
C ILE A 283 4.89 -17.65 9.42
N PHE A 284 5.11 -16.42 9.88
CA PHE A 284 5.66 -15.35 9.03
C PHE A 284 7.14 -15.51 8.68
N ARG A 285 7.89 -16.24 9.50
CA ARG A 285 9.27 -16.58 9.15
C ARG A 285 9.31 -17.62 8.03
N GLU A 286 8.35 -18.54 8.04
CA GLU A 286 8.32 -19.70 7.14
C GLU A 286 7.49 -19.46 5.86
N ASP A 287 6.51 -18.55 5.89
CA ASP A 287 5.58 -18.28 4.79
C ASP A 287 5.73 -16.90 4.17
N VAL A 288 5.78 -16.88 2.83
CA VAL A 288 5.88 -15.68 2.01
C VAL A 288 4.49 -15.36 1.45
N GLY A 289 3.91 -14.22 1.81
CA GLY A 289 2.66 -13.78 1.19
C GLY A 289 2.17 -12.40 1.64
N ILE A 290 2.14 -12.16 2.96
CA ILE A 290 1.64 -10.88 3.52
C ILE A 290 2.77 -10.07 4.15
N LEU A 291 3.59 -10.69 5.01
CA LEU A 291 4.84 -10.10 5.49
C LEU A 291 6.03 -10.86 4.88
N ALA A 292 7.17 -10.19 4.82
CA ALA A 292 8.43 -10.74 4.36
C ALA A 292 9.57 -10.28 5.27
N ALA A 293 10.58 -11.14 5.45
CA ALA A 293 11.84 -10.76 6.08
C ALA A 293 12.60 -9.78 5.18
N ARG A 294 13.12 -8.70 5.76
CA ARG A 294 13.85 -7.62 5.07
C ARG A 294 15.26 -7.40 5.63
N GLY A 295 15.64 -8.19 6.62
CA GLY A 295 16.93 -8.17 7.31
C GLY A 295 16.91 -9.13 8.50
N GLU A 296 18.00 -9.20 9.24
CA GLU A 296 18.07 -9.98 10.47
C GLU A 296 17.00 -9.47 11.47
N SER A 297 16.04 -10.35 11.81
CA SER A 297 14.92 -10.04 12.70
C SER A 297 14.07 -8.82 12.31
N LEU A 298 14.13 -8.38 11.04
CA LEU A 298 13.34 -7.27 10.51
C LEU A 298 12.32 -7.78 9.51
N TYR A 299 11.07 -7.37 9.71
CA TYR A 299 9.93 -7.79 8.92
C TYR A 299 9.16 -6.56 8.40
N GLY A 300 8.56 -6.68 7.22
CA GLY A 300 7.69 -5.66 6.65
C GLY A 300 6.62 -6.30 5.77
N PHE A 301 5.59 -5.55 5.41
CA PHE A 301 4.61 -6.04 4.44
C PHE A 301 5.27 -6.27 3.08
N LEU A 302 4.82 -7.33 2.38
CA LEU A 302 5.32 -7.64 1.04
C LEU A 302 5.03 -6.46 0.09
N HIS A 303 3.84 -5.88 0.24
CA HIS A 303 3.42 -4.68 -0.47
C HIS A 303 2.77 -3.68 0.48
N LEU A 304 3.06 -2.39 0.31
CA LEU A 304 2.52 -1.30 1.14
C LEU A 304 0.98 -1.27 1.13
N THR A 305 0.37 -1.67 0.01
CA THR A 305 -1.08 -1.81 -0.12
C THR A 305 -1.70 -2.74 0.93
N PHE A 306 -1.04 -3.86 1.29
CA PHE A 306 -1.56 -4.73 2.34
C PHE A 306 -1.47 -4.06 3.71
N GLN A 307 -0.37 -3.36 3.98
CA GLN A 307 -0.24 -2.56 5.20
C GLN A 307 -1.34 -1.49 5.27
N GLU A 308 -1.64 -0.81 4.16
CA GLU A 308 -2.68 0.21 4.08
C GLU A 308 -4.08 -0.38 4.27
N TYR A 309 -4.36 -1.54 3.67
CA TYR A 309 -5.60 -2.29 3.87
C TYR A 309 -5.81 -2.70 5.33
N PHE A 310 -4.82 -3.34 5.94
CA PHE A 310 -4.90 -3.76 7.34
C PHE A 310 -4.99 -2.56 8.32
N THR A 311 -4.33 -1.44 7.98
CA THR A 311 -4.48 -0.17 8.71
C THR A 311 -5.90 0.39 8.56
N CYS A 312 -6.49 0.35 7.36
CA CYS A 312 -7.88 0.72 7.13
C CYS A 312 -8.84 -0.09 8.02
N LEU A 313 -8.70 -1.43 8.03
CA LEU A 313 -9.51 -2.29 8.90
C LEU A 313 -9.41 -1.90 10.37
N LYS A 314 -8.22 -1.46 10.81
CA LYS A 314 -8.03 -0.99 12.18
C LYS A 314 -8.77 0.32 12.48
N LEU A 315 -8.80 1.25 11.52
CA LEU A 315 -9.45 2.55 11.69
C LEU A 315 -10.96 2.44 11.85
N ILE A 316 -11.57 1.42 11.22
CA ILE A 316 -13.02 1.17 11.24
C ILE A 316 -13.45 0.11 12.26
N ASP A 317 -12.53 -0.42 13.07
CA ASP A 317 -12.81 -1.42 14.11
C ASP A 317 -13.60 -0.83 15.29
N VAL A 318 -14.93 -0.88 15.19
CA VAL A 318 -15.88 -0.34 16.17
C VAL A 318 -15.70 -0.95 17.56
N ASP A 319 -15.39 -2.24 17.66
CA ASP A 319 -15.31 -2.90 18.98
C ASP A 319 -14.08 -2.43 19.73
N LYS A 320 -12.96 -2.21 19.04
CA LYS A 320 -11.80 -1.54 19.63
C LYS A 320 -12.12 -0.08 19.99
N LEU A 321 -12.83 0.65 19.14
CA LEU A 321 -13.21 2.05 19.42
C LEU A 321 -14.14 2.18 20.64
N LYS A 322 -15.04 1.21 20.87
CA LYS A 322 -15.86 1.14 22.09
C LYS A 322 -15.02 0.91 23.33
N GLN A 323 -14.05 0.01 23.27
CA GLN A 323 -13.14 -0.29 24.39
C GLN A 323 -12.33 0.94 24.79
N GLU A 324 -11.79 1.68 23.81
CA GLU A 324 -11.05 2.94 24.06
C GLU A 324 -11.92 4.01 24.74
N LYS A 325 -13.22 4.02 24.47
CA LYS A 325 -14.19 4.97 25.03
C LYS A 325 -14.92 4.49 26.28
N MET A 326 -14.61 3.30 26.80
CA MET A 326 -15.35 2.66 27.91
C MET A 326 -16.87 2.56 27.66
N ALA A 327 -17.30 2.45 26.40
CA ALA A 327 -18.70 2.31 26.04
C ALA A 327 -19.12 0.84 26.13
N THR A 328 -19.97 0.50 27.10
CA THR A 328 -20.39 -0.89 27.39
C THR A 328 -21.68 -1.33 26.69
N HIS A 329 -22.35 -0.43 25.96
CA HIS A 329 -23.65 -0.70 25.33
C HIS A 329 -23.57 -0.89 23.81
N SER A 330 -24.54 -1.63 23.26
CA SER A 330 -24.73 -1.76 21.81
C SER A 330 -25.06 -0.38 21.20
N LEU A 331 -24.31 0.02 20.19
CA LEU A 331 -24.50 1.29 19.49
C LEU A 331 -25.45 1.10 18.31
N CYS A 332 -26.36 2.06 18.10
CA CYS A 332 -27.08 2.20 16.84
C CYS A 332 -26.10 2.45 15.68
N SER A 333 -26.55 2.29 14.43
CA SER A 333 -25.75 2.52 13.23
C SER A 333 -25.05 3.89 13.26
N GLU A 334 -25.79 4.95 13.60
CA GLU A 334 -25.28 6.31 13.70
C GLU A 334 -24.15 6.44 14.75
N GLY A 335 -24.31 5.83 15.92
CA GLY A 335 -23.28 5.83 16.97
C GLY A 335 -22.00 5.09 16.55
N LYS A 336 -22.10 4.02 15.76
CA LYS A 336 -20.94 3.33 15.19
C LYS A 336 -20.21 4.23 14.18
N VAL A 337 -20.94 4.87 13.27
CA VAL A 337 -20.38 5.78 12.27
C VAL A 337 -19.67 6.95 12.95
N GLN A 338 -20.25 7.55 13.99
CA GLN A 338 -19.59 8.64 14.73
C GLN A 338 -18.25 8.23 15.36
N LEU A 339 -18.14 7.00 15.89
CA LEU A 339 -16.86 6.50 16.40
C LEU A 339 -15.82 6.38 15.29
N ILE A 340 -16.23 5.86 14.13
CA ILE A 340 -15.34 5.71 12.97
C ILE A 340 -14.91 7.08 12.46
N VAL A 341 -15.82 8.04 12.31
CA VAL A 341 -15.47 9.42 11.94
C VAL A 341 -14.43 10.00 12.86
N GLN A 342 -14.59 9.83 14.18
CA GLN A 342 -13.63 10.35 15.14
C GLN A 342 -12.28 9.62 15.07
N SER A 343 -12.28 8.32 14.78
CA SER A 343 -11.08 7.55 14.49
C SER A 343 -10.33 8.13 13.28
N LEU A 344 -11.03 8.33 12.16
CA LEU A 344 -10.47 8.90 10.94
C LEU A 344 -9.98 10.35 11.17
N ARG A 345 -10.75 11.19 11.87
CA ARG A 345 -10.41 12.60 12.17
C ARG A 345 -9.04 12.75 12.83
N ARG A 346 -8.63 11.82 13.70
CA ARG A 346 -7.31 11.84 14.36
C ARG A 346 -6.14 11.75 13.38
N HIS A 347 -6.38 11.21 12.19
CA HIS A 347 -5.35 10.88 11.21
C HIS A 347 -5.46 11.67 9.90
N MET A 348 -6.48 12.50 9.71
CA MET A 348 -6.71 13.19 8.42
C MET A 348 -5.58 14.13 8.00
N ASN A 349 -4.85 14.71 8.95
CA ASN A 349 -3.69 15.57 8.67
C ASN A 349 -2.40 14.81 8.38
N ASN A 350 -2.40 13.48 8.51
CA ASN A 350 -1.22 12.68 8.28
C ASN A 350 -1.24 12.09 6.86
N PRO A 351 -0.32 12.49 5.96
CA PRO A 351 -0.32 12.03 4.56
C PRO A 351 -0.24 10.51 4.41
N ARG A 352 0.41 9.78 5.35
CA ARG A 352 0.50 8.31 5.29
C ARG A 352 -0.88 7.66 5.38
N PHE A 353 -1.76 8.24 6.17
CA PHE A 353 -3.11 7.73 6.41
C PHE A 353 -4.10 8.04 5.28
N ARG A 354 -3.70 8.77 4.23
CA ARG A 354 -4.58 9.11 3.12
C ARG A 354 -5.18 7.87 2.47
N VAL A 355 -4.35 6.88 2.10
CA VAL A 355 -4.84 5.65 1.46
C VAL A 355 -5.68 4.80 2.42
N PRO A 356 -5.26 4.52 3.67
CA PRO A 356 -6.11 3.84 4.64
C PRO A 356 -7.47 4.53 4.87
N ILE A 357 -7.50 5.87 4.89
CA ILE A 357 -8.76 6.63 5.04
C ILE A 357 -9.61 6.50 3.77
N ALA A 358 -9.03 6.67 2.58
CA ALA A 358 -9.77 6.51 1.32
C ALA A 358 -10.41 5.11 1.22
N LEU A 359 -9.65 4.07 1.55
CA LEU A 359 -10.15 2.70 1.63
C LEU A 359 -11.29 2.55 2.66
N ALA A 360 -11.21 3.23 3.80
CA ALA A 360 -12.29 3.21 4.79
C ALA A 360 -13.56 3.89 4.26
N LEU A 361 -13.44 4.93 3.43
CA LEU A 361 -14.58 5.64 2.85
C LEU A 361 -15.29 4.82 1.76
N GLU A 362 -14.57 3.92 1.09
CA GLU A 362 -15.12 2.96 0.11
C GLU A 362 -15.96 1.85 0.77
N GLN A 363 -15.88 1.65 2.10
CA GLN A 363 -16.62 0.60 2.80
C GLN A 363 -18.11 0.88 2.92
N ASP A 364 -18.95 -0.13 2.72
CA ASP A 364 -20.36 -0.15 3.15
C ASP A 364 -20.47 -0.82 4.53
N LEU A 365 -20.52 -0.01 5.58
CA LEU A 365 -20.50 -0.48 6.98
C LEU A 365 -21.89 -0.71 7.58
N SER A 366 -22.97 -0.31 6.90
CA SER A 366 -24.32 -0.34 7.48
C SER A 366 -25.32 -1.22 6.74
N ASN A 367 -24.91 -1.98 5.71
CA ASN A 367 -25.84 -2.71 4.80
C ASN A 367 -26.97 -1.80 4.29
N SER A 368 -26.69 -0.51 4.30
CA SER A 368 -27.51 0.57 3.81
C SER A 368 -26.99 0.86 2.42
N LEU A 369 -27.85 1.27 1.50
CA LEU A 369 -27.51 1.62 0.10
C LEU A 369 -26.56 2.84 -0.03
N LEU A 370 -25.69 3.08 0.94
CA LEU A 370 -24.94 4.30 1.18
C LEU A 370 -23.54 3.93 1.73
N PRO A 371 -22.48 4.20 0.96
CA PRO A 371 -21.11 4.03 1.42
C PRO A 371 -20.80 4.89 2.65
N LEU A 372 -19.81 4.50 3.44
CA LEU A 372 -19.35 5.26 4.61
C LEU A 372 -19.01 6.71 4.24
N GLY A 373 -18.32 6.94 3.12
CA GLY A 373 -17.97 8.29 2.68
C GLY A 373 -19.20 9.20 2.51
N ALA A 374 -20.25 8.70 1.87
CA ALA A 374 -21.50 9.43 1.70
C ALA A 374 -22.20 9.68 3.05
N TYR A 375 -22.20 8.70 3.97
CA TYR A 375 -22.68 8.92 5.34
C TYR A 375 -21.89 10.02 6.04
N ILE A 376 -20.56 9.95 6.04
CA ILE A 376 -19.68 10.93 6.69
C ILE A 376 -19.97 12.32 6.15
N PHE A 377 -20.11 12.47 4.84
CA PHE A 377 -20.47 13.75 4.22
C PHE A 377 -21.82 14.26 4.75
N ILE A 378 -22.85 13.42 4.76
CA ILE A 378 -24.20 13.80 5.23
C ILE A 378 -24.20 14.18 6.72
N ILE A 379 -23.62 13.33 7.59
CA ILE A 379 -23.65 13.55 9.04
C ILE A 379 -22.68 14.63 9.51
N SER A 380 -21.60 14.85 8.76
CA SER A 380 -20.58 15.86 9.07
C SER A 380 -20.75 17.11 8.23
N ALA A 381 -21.86 17.28 7.51
CA ALA A 381 -22.07 18.39 6.57
C ALA A 381 -21.83 19.76 7.22
N ASN A 382 -22.30 19.94 8.45
CA ASN A 382 -22.10 21.17 9.22
C ASN A 382 -20.67 21.32 9.76
N ASP A 383 -19.95 20.21 9.92
CA ASP A 383 -18.56 20.18 10.38
C ASP A 383 -17.56 20.24 9.21
N LEU A 384 -18.00 20.13 7.94
CA LEU A 384 -17.17 20.08 6.73
C LEU A 384 -16.17 21.24 6.65
N VAL A 385 -16.56 22.42 7.12
CA VAL A 385 -15.73 23.64 7.15
C VAL A 385 -14.47 23.47 8.00
N ASN A 386 -14.49 22.52 8.95
CA ASN A 386 -13.37 22.22 9.84
C ASN A 386 -12.48 21.08 9.33
N TYR A 387 -12.78 20.47 8.17
CA TYR A 387 -11.97 19.40 7.59
C TYR A 387 -10.77 20.00 6.83
N PRO A 388 -9.53 19.60 7.17
CA PRO A 388 -8.31 20.24 6.69
C PRO A 388 -7.79 19.73 5.33
N SER A 389 -8.52 18.87 4.60
CA SER A 389 -8.05 18.39 3.28
C SER A 389 -9.16 18.37 2.22
N ASP A 390 -8.94 19.06 1.12
CA ASP A 390 -9.88 19.11 -0.02
C ASP A 390 -10.11 17.72 -0.63
N ASN A 391 -9.07 16.87 -0.66
CA ASN A 391 -9.14 15.57 -1.33
C ASN A 391 -10.06 14.55 -0.63
N VAL A 392 -10.07 14.50 0.71
CA VAL A 392 -10.97 13.59 1.44
C VAL A 392 -12.43 13.99 1.26
N LEU A 393 -12.69 15.29 1.10
CA LEU A 393 -14.01 15.81 0.79
C LEU A 393 -14.41 15.47 -0.65
N CYS A 394 -13.48 15.59 -1.60
CA CYS A 394 -13.68 15.10 -2.97
C CYS A 394 -13.99 13.60 -2.99
N ASP A 395 -13.20 12.76 -2.32
CA ASP A 395 -13.43 11.31 -2.26
C ASP A 395 -14.82 11.00 -1.66
N ALA A 396 -15.23 11.69 -0.59
CA ALA A 396 -16.55 11.51 0.01
C ALA A 396 -17.70 11.99 -0.91
N LEU A 397 -17.50 13.08 -1.64
CA LEU A 397 -18.45 13.61 -2.64
C LEU A 397 -18.56 12.68 -3.84
N ASP A 398 -17.44 12.15 -4.33
CA ASP A 398 -17.39 11.20 -5.44
C ASP A 398 -18.15 9.92 -5.07
N GLN A 399 -17.96 9.39 -3.86
CA GLN A 399 -18.73 8.26 -3.37
C GLN A 399 -20.24 8.56 -3.26
N LEU A 400 -20.61 9.79 -2.89
CA LEU A 400 -22.01 10.21 -2.86
C LEU A 400 -22.60 10.31 -4.27
N MET A 401 -21.83 10.79 -5.25
CA MET A 401 -22.23 10.83 -6.66
C MET A 401 -22.36 9.44 -7.28
N ILE A 402 -21.42 8.53 -6.97
CA ILE A 402 -21.46 7.13 -7.38
C ILE A 402 -22.72 6.46 -6.80
N ALA A 403 -22.98 6.62 -5.51
CA ALA A 403 -24.19 6.10 -4.87
C ALA A 403 -25.46 6.69 -5.51
N ALA A 404 -25.50 8.00 -5.77
CA ALA A 404 -26.64 8.65 -6.41
C ALA A 404 -26.89 8.12 -7.83
N GLY A 405 -25.84 7.81 -8.58
CA GLY A 405 -25.91 7.19 -9.91
C GLY A 405 -26.39 5.74 -9.87
N GLN A 406 -25.78 4.91 -9.01
CA GLN A 406 -26.13 3.49 -8.85
C GLN A 406 -27.57 3.30 -8.36
N TYR A 407 -28.04 4.16 -7.45
CA TYR A 407 -29.38 4.05 -6.85
C TYR A 407 -30.41 5.01 -7.46
N GLN A 408 -30.11 5.65 -8.59
CA GLN A 408 -31.01 6.56 -9.31
C GLN A 408 -31.66 7.67 -8.45
N TRP A 409 -30.94 8.18 -7.45
CA TRP A 409 -31.47 9.18 -6.51
C TRP A 409 -31.97 10.46 -7.20
N ILE A 410 -31.36 10.80 -8.34
CA ILE A 410 -31.72 11.97 -9.16
C ILE A 410 -33.15 11.84 -9.75
N PHE A 411 -33.69 10.63 -9.90
CA PHE A 411 -35.06 10.41 -10.40
C PHE A 411 -36.12 10.44 -9.28
N ALA A 412 -35.72 10.25 -8.02
CA ALA A 412 -36.65 10.33 -6.88
C ALA A 412 -37.05 11.78 -6.56
N TRP A 413 -36.21 12.76 -6.91
CA TRP A 413 -36.46 14.18 -6.62
C TRP A 413 -37.45 14.87 -7.59
N LYS A 414 -37.87 14.21 -8.68
CA LYS A 414 -38.87 14.74 -9.64
C LYS A 414 -40.30 14.29 -9.38
N ARG A 415 -40.58 13.64 -8.23
CA ARG A 415 -41.90 13.05 -7.93
C ARG A 415 -42.56 13.48 -6.61
N ASN A 416 -42.12 14.59 -6.01
CA ASN A 416 -42.87 15.26 -4.95
C ASN A 416 -43.11 16.73 -5.29
#